data_AF-A0AAW2QH15-F1
#
_entry.id   AF-A0AAW2QH15-F1
#
_cell.length_a   1.000
_cell.length_b   1.000
_cell.length_c   1.000
_cell.angle_alpha   90.00
_cell.angle_beta   90.00
_cell.angle_gamma   90.00
#
_symmetry.space_group_name_H-M   'P 1'
#
loop_
_entity.id
_entity.type
_entity.pdbx_description
1 polymer ?
#
loop_
_entity_poly.entity_id
_entity_poly.type
_entity_poly.pdbx_seq_one_letter_code
_entity_poly.pdbx_strand_id
1 'polypeptide(L)'
;MPEKGSGNNNLPPGMRGWPVLGENVELAMLGRPKFIKDRMEKYSEDVFQTSLLGERVAVFCGAKGNKFLFTNEYKLVTSWLPKSMRKALLFPEFEDTDLKQVSALKRSFHHDILKPEALKQYIPVMDALSREHLEREWTPNAVVKVFPLSKKYTFELACRIFLGVVDPEVIKRLADPFTLATEGLFSVPIDLPGTAYNRAIKGGKMVRQELMTIIKDRRKELMEKNETEHADLLSKMLLVTNENGQFYSDMEISNNIIGLLVASLQAQQSPLS
;
A
#
# COMPACT_ATOMS: atom_id res chain seq x y z
N MET A 1 -19.80 33.77 -1.75
CA MET A 1 -19.34 33.78 -0.34
C MET A 1 -19.75 32.45 0.27
N PRO A 2 -18.85 31.54 0.65
CA PRO A 2 -19.27 30.33 1.35
C PRO A 2 -19.49 30.64 2.83
N GLU A 3 -20.63 30.18 3.33
CA GLU A 3 -21.17 30.42 4.67
C GLU A 3 -20.21 29.97 5.79
N LYS A 4 -20.05 30.85 6.79
CA LYS A 4 -19.53 30.46 8.12
C LYS A 4 -20.57 29.60 8.81
N GLY A 5 -20.49 28.28 8.64
CA GLY A 5 -21.26 27.34 9.45
C GLY A 5 -20.83 27.43 10.92
N SER A 6 -21.76 27.80 11.79
CA SER A 6 -21.65 27.63 13.23
C SER A 6 -21.69 26.13 13.57
N GLY A 7 -20.68 25.62 14.29
CA GLY A 7 -20.69 24.22 14.76
C GLY A 7 -19.39 23.74 15.41
N ASN A 8 -19.47 23.46 16.73
CA ASN A 8 -18.48 22.83 17.63
C ASN A 8 -17.11 23.51 17.80
N ASN A 9 -16.94 24.20 18.94
CA ASN A 9 -15.72 24.93 19.37
C ASN A 9 -14.44 24.08 19.54
N ASN A 10 -14.45 22.77 19.26
CA ASN A 10 -13.31 21.88 19.53
C ASN A 10 -12.74 21.19 18.28
N LEU A 11 -13.12 21.61 17.06
CA LEU A 11 -12.53 21.08 15.83
C LEU A 11 -11.37 21.98 15.34
N PRO A 12 -10.34 21.41 14.70
CA PRO A 12 -9.30 22.21 14.05
C PRO A 12 -9.90 23.18 13.01
N PRO A 13 -9.28 24.36 12.81
CA PRO A 13 -9.70 25.27 11.75
C PRO A 13 -9.52 24.64 10.38
N GLY A 14 -10.37 24.99 9.39
CA GLY A 14 -10.24 24.45 8.04
C GLY A 14 -11.56 24.35 7.30
N MET A 15 -11.50 23.89 6.04
CA MET A 15 -12.65 23.75 5.15
C MET A 15 -12.82 22.30 4.71
N ARG A 16 -14.08 21.86 4.61
CA ARG A 16 -14.40 20.49 4.16
C ARG A 16 -14.49 20.35 2.63
N GLY A 17 -14.30 21.43 1.89
CA GLY A 17 -14.42 21.44 0.43
C GLY A 17 -15.83 21.18 -0.07
N TRP A 18 -15.93 20.66 -1.30
CA TRP A 18 -17.20 20.39 -1.98
C TRP A 18 -17.90 19.14 -1.41
N PRO A 19 -19.24 19.08 -1.43
CA PRO A 19 -19.97 17.85 -1.09
C PRO A 19 -19.45 16.67 -1.92
N VAL A 20 -19.16 15.53 -1.28
CA VAL A 20 -18.60 14.29 -1.88
C VAL A 20 -17.16 14.41 -2.37
N LEU A 21 -16.79 15.48 -3.08
CA LEU A 21 -15.46 15.66 -3.66
C LEU A 21 -14.40 16.18 -2.67
N GLY A 22 -14.82 16.78 -1.56
CA GLY A 22 -13.92 17.39 -0.59
C GLY A 22 -13.02 18.44 -1.24
N GLU A 23 -11.73 18.42 -0.88
CA GLU A 23 -10.68 19.26 -1.48
C GLU A 23 -9.77 18.48 -2.44
N ASN A 24 -10.17 17.28 -2.88
CA ASN A 24 -9.33 16.41 -3.73
C ASN A 24 -8.94 17.06 -5.07
N VAL A 25 -9.83 17.88 -5.66
CA VAL A 25 -9.54 18.58 -6.93
C VAL A 25 -8.45 19.62 -6.72
N GLU A 26 -8.52 20.38 -5.64
CA GLU A 26 -7.53 21.41 -5.32
C GLU A 26 -6.19 20.78 -4.93
N LEU A 27 -6.21 19.67 -4.20
CA LEU A 27 -5.02 18.86 -3.93
C LEU A 27 -4.36 18.37 -5.22
N ALA A 28 -5.15 17.90 -6.19
CA ALA A 28 -4.63 17.43 -7.48
C ALA A 28 -4.05 18.58 -8.33
N MET A 29 -4.67 19.76 -8.30
CA MET A 29 -4.20 20.94 -9.06
C MET A 29 -2.95 21.58 -8.44
N LEU A 30 -2.90 21.70 -7.12
CA LEU A 30 -1.78 22.37 -6.43
C LEU A 30 -0.60 21.43 -6.15
N GLY A 31 -0.87 20.12 -6.07
CA GLY A 31 0.07 19.15 -5.53
C GLY A 31 0.18 19.22 -4.00
N ARG A 32 0.68 18.14 -3.38
CA ARG A 32 0.75 18.01 -1.90
C ARG A 32 1.51 19.16 -1.22
N PRO A 33 2.74 19.54 -1.62
CA PRO A 33 3.51 20.51 -0.87
C PRO A 33 2.84 21.88 -0.80
N LYS A 34 2.32 22.36 -1.94
CA LYS A 34 1.63 23.64 -2.02
C LYS A 34 0.28 23.60 -1.34
N PHE A 35 -0.50 22.53 -1.54
CA PHE A 35 -1.78 22.35 -0.85
C PHE A 35 -1.60 22.46 0.67
N ILE A 36 -0.65 21.72 1.25
CA ILE A 36 -0.40 21.74 2.69
C ILE A 36 0.05 23.14 3.14
N LYS A 37 1.02 23.74 2.44
CA LYS A 37 1.54 25.09 2.76
C LYS A 37 0.42 26.15 2.77
N ASP A 38 -0.40 26.20 1.73
CA ASP A 38 -1.48 27.18 1.61
C ASP A 38 -2.52 27.02 2.74
N ARG A 39 -2.80 25.78 3.18
CA ARG A 39 -3.69 25.52 4.34
C ARG A 39 -3.06 25.93 5.67
N MET A 40 -1.76 25.69 5.83
CA MET A 40 -1.03 26.10 7.03
C MET A 40 -1.09 27.62 7.20
N GLU A 41 -0.79 28.37 6.14
CA GLU A 41 -0.82 29.84 6.15
C GLU A 41 -2.23 30.40 6.36
N LYS A 42 -3.26 29.72 5.82
CA LYS A 42 -4.64 30.21 5.87
C LYS A 42 -5.39 29.85 7.16
N TYR A 43 -5.12 28.67 7.74
CA TYR A 43 -5.92 28.13 8.85
C TYR A 43 -5.14 27.98 10.14
N SER A 44 -3.99 27.30 10.12
CA SER A 44 -3.12 27.07 11.29
C SER A 44 -1.83 26.38 10.87
N GLU A 45 -0.70 26.85 11.42
CA GLU A 45 0.61 26.22 11.23
C GLU A 45 0.73 24.84 11.91
N ASP A 46 -0.12 24.54 12.90
CA ASP A 46 -0.02 23.31 13.71
C ASP A 46 -0.99 22.22 13.24
N VAL A 47 -2.26 22.56 13.01
CA VAL A 47 -3.29 21.58 12.64
C VAL A 47 -4.47 22.21 11.91
N PHE A 48 -4.90 21.59 10.81
CA PHE A 48 -6.11 22.01 10.10
C PHE A 48 -6.99 20.81 9.74
N GLN A 49 -8.28 21.05 9.54
CA GLN A 49 -9.22 20.03 9.04
C GLN A 49 -9.46 20.19 7.52
N THR A 50 -9.60 19.07 6.83
CA THR A 50 -9.99 18.99 5.42
C THR A 50 -10.84 17.75 5.14
N SER A 51 -11.28 17.58 3.89
CA SER A 51 -11.87 16.33 3.42
C SER A 51 -11.16 15.82 2.17
N LEU A 52 -10.62 14.60 2.26
CA LEU A 52 -9.85 13.94 1.21
C LEU A 52 -10.30 12.49 1.11
N LEU A 53 -10.36 11.94 -0.11
CA LEU A 53 -10.73 10.54 -0.39
C LEU A 53 -12.05 10.07 0.24
N GLY A 54 -13.01 10.99 0.42
CA GLY A 54 -14.32 10.73 1.05
C GLY A 54 -14.30 10.76 2.58
N GLU A 55 -13.13 11.01 3.19
CA GLU A 55 -12.95 11.03 4.64
C GLU A 55 -12.82 12.47 5.16
N ARG A 56 -13.19 12.68 6.43
CA ARG A 56 -12.88 13.91 7.16
C ARG A 56 -11.56 13.71 7.89
N VAL A 57 -10.59 14.58 7.63
CA VAL A 57 -9.22 14.39 8.14
C VAL A 57 -8.73 15.64 8.86
N ALA A 58 -8.00 15.44 9.95
CA ALA A 58 -7.20 16.47 10.58
C ALA A 58 -5.73 16.26 10.18
N VAL A 59 -5.12 17.28 9.60
CA VAL A 59 -3.73 17.26 9.15
C VAL A 59 -2.88 17.95 10.19
N PHE A 60 -2.06 17.17 10.89
CA PHE A 60 -1.07 17.66 11.84
C PHE A 60 0.20 18.05 11.09
N CYS A 61 0.70 19.25 11.38
CA CYS A 61 1.80 19.86 10.64
C CYS A 61 3.05 20.02 11.51
N GLY A 62 4.20 20.07 10.85
CA GLY A 62 5.50 20.30 11.48
C GLY A 62 5.97 19.20 12.44
N ALA A 63 7.12 19.44 13.07
CA ALA A 63 7.76 18.47 13.95
C ALA A 63 6.92 18.15 15.21
N LYS A 64 6.18 19.13 15.74
CA LYS A 64 5.30 18.93 16.90
C LYS A 64 4.14 18.00 16.57
N GLY A 65 3.46 18.21 15.44
CA GLY A 65 2.38 17.35 14.95
C GLY A 65 2.85 15.92 14.71
N ASN A 66 3.98 15.77 14.02
CA ASN A 66 4.60 14.46 13.79
C ASN A 66 4.94 13.74 15.11
N LYS A 67 5.58 14.44 16.06
CA LYS A 67 5.90 13.88 17.38
C LYS A 67 4.65 13.43 18.12
N PHE A 68 3.57 14.22 18.08
CA PHE A 68 2.29 13.88 18.69
C PHE A 68 1.74 12.58 18.10
N LEU A 69 1.68 12.45 16.77
CA LEU A 69 1.17 11.26 16.10
C LEU A 69 2.02 10.01 16.42
N PHE A 70 3.34 10.10 16.29
CA PHE A 70 4.23 8.93 16.47
C PHE A 70 4.39 8.50 17.94
N THR A 71 4.31 9.42 18.91
CA THR A 71 4.43 9.07 20.34
C THR A 71 3.14 8.46 20.91
N ASN A 72 2.01 8.70 20.23
CA ASN A 72 0.68 8.26 20.65
C ASN A 72 0.10 7.14 19.76
N GLU A 73 0.91 6.49 18.94
CA GLU A 73 0.46 5.31 18.18
C GLU A 73 -0.04 4.22 19.14
N TYR A 74 -1.22 3.69 18.85
CA TYR A 74 -2.01 2.75 19.65
C TYR A 74 -2.47 3.25 21.02
N LYS A 75 -2.20 4.50 21.38
CA LYS A 75 -2.70 5.16 22.59
C LYS A 75 -3.87 6.09 22.29
N LEU A 76 -3.66 7.02 21.36
CA LEU A 76 -4.67 8.02 20.94
C LEU A 76 -4.97 7.93 19.44
N VAL A 77 -4.05 7.39 18.64
CA VAL A 77 -4.18 7.24 17.20
C VAL A 77 -3.84 5.82 16.78
N THR A 78 -4.43 5.35 15.69
CA THR A 78 -4.07 4.06 15.08
C THR A 78 -3.84 4.23 13.60
N SER A 79 -2.93 3.42 13.05
CA SER A 79 -2.79 3.28 11.61
C SER A 79 -4.13 2.88 10.98
N TRP A 80 -4.56 3.64 9.98
CA TRP A 80 -5.82 3.47 9.28
C TRP A 80 -5.64 3.70 7.78
N LEU A 81 -6.39 2.94 6.96
CA LEU A 81 -6.51 3.14 5.52
C LEU A 81 -7.94 3.60 5.14
N PRO A 82 -8.12 4.70 4.37
CA PRO A 82 -9.42 5.17 3.90
C PRO A 82 -10.30 4.07 3.31
N LYS A 83 -11.63 4.17 3.49
CA LYS A 83 -12.59 3.18 2.95
C LYS A 83 -12.40 2.94 1.45
N SER A 84 -12.14 4.01 0.71
CA SER A 84 -11.89 3.96 -0.73
C SER A 84 -10.71 3.06 -1.11
N MET A 85 -9.60 3.21 -0.39
CA MET A 85 -8.40 2.40 -0.61
C MET A 85 -8.62 0.95 -0.17
N ARG A 86 -9.35 0.72 0.94
CA ARG A 86 -9.69 -0.65 1.39
C ARG A 86 -10.55 -1.37 0.36
N LYS A 87 -11.60 -0.74 -0.16
CA LYS A 87 -12.47 -1.29 -1.21
C LYS A 87 -11.69 -1.62 -2.50
N ALA A 88 -10.73 -0.76 -2.87
CA ALA A 88 -9.88 -1.00 -4.03
C ALA A 88 -8.96 -2.21 -3.82
N LEU A 89 -8.26 -2.27 -2.69
CA LEU A 89 -7.15 -3.21 -2.48
C LEU A 89 -7.55 -4.53 -1.83
N LEU A 90 -8.47 -4.52 -0.87
CA LEU A 90 -8.77 -5.66 0.01
C LEU A 90 -9.99 -6.44 -0.46
N PHE A 91 -10.15 -7.64 0.10
CA PHE A 91 -11.38 -8.42 -0.02
C PHE A 91 -12.56 -7.71 0.68
N PRO A 92 -13.80 -7.76 0.13
CA PRO A 92 -14.98 -7.12 0.71
C PRO A 92 -15.25 -7.48 2.17
N GLU A 93 -14.93 -8.72 2.55
CA GLU A 93 -15.04 -9.24 3.91
C GLU A 93 -14.18 -8.46 4.94
N PHE A 94 -13.18 -7.72 4.46
CA PHE A 94 -12.25 -6.93 5.25
C PHE A 94 -12.45 -5.41 5.11
N GLU A 95 -13.47 -4.98 4.36
CA GLU A 95 -13.77 -3.56 4.14
C GLU A 95 -14.20 -2.82 5.41
N ASP A 96 -14.72 -3.53 6.42
CA ASP A 96 -15.18 -2.94 7.69
C ASP A 96 -14.49 -3.51 8.92
N THR A 97 -13.52 -4.43 8.73
CA THR A 97 -12.76 -5.01 9.85
C THR A 97 -11.91 -3.94 10.55
N ASP A 98 -11.93 -3.97 11.89
CA ASP A 98 -11.01 -3.17 12.71
C ASP A 98 -9.57 -3.60 12.38
N LEU A 99 -8.76 -2.66 11.87
CA LEU A 99 -7.40 -2.88 11.40
C LEU A 99 -6.46 -3.42 12.50
N LYS A 100 -6.91 -3.47 13.76
CA LYS A 100 -6.21 -4.18 14.83
C LYS A 100 -5.89 -5.65 14.49
N GLN A 101 -6.80 -6.38 13.84
CA GLN A 101 -6.56 -7.79 13.51
C GLN A 101 -5.59 -7.95 12.32
N VAL A 102 -5.74 -7.10 11.29
CA VAL A 102 -4.79 -7.02 10.16
C VAL A 102 -3.40 -6.58 10.65
N SER A 103 -3.32 -5.81 11.74
CA SER A 103 -2.04 -5.34 12.30
C SER A 103 -1.22 -6.41 13.01
N ALA A 104 -1.82 -7.50 13.49
CA ALA A 104 -1.09 -8.53 14.25
C ALA A 104 -0.16 -9.35 13.33
N LEU A 105 -0.70 -9.86 12.22
CA LEU A 105 0.08 -10.55 11.19
C LEU A 105 1.12 -9.61 10.55
N LYS A 106 0.70 -8.37 10.29
CA LYS A 106 1.61 -7.34 9.77
C LYS A 106 2.78 -7.05 10.71
N ARG A 107 2.56 -6.96 12.04
CA ARG A 107 3.62 -6.71 13.02
C ARG A 107 4.57 -7.89 13.19
N SER A 108 4.08 -9.14 13.23
CA SER A 108 4.95 -10.30 13.38
C SER A 108 5.92 -10.41 12.20
N PHE A 109 5.42 -10.23 10.97
CA PHE A 109 6.21 -10.39 9.77
C PHE A 109 7.05 -9.18 9.37
N HIS A 110 6.62 -7.94 9.67
CA HIS A 110 7.43 -6.75 9.39
C HIS A 110 8.79 -6.79 10.07
N HIS A 111 8.84 -7.27 11.31
CA HIS A 111 10.13 -7.43 11.98
C HIS A 111 10.95 -8.52 11.31
N ASP A 112 10.37 -9.68 11.01
CA ASP A 112 11.08 -10.84 10.46
C ASP A 112 11.65 -10.62 9.05
N ILE A 113 10.94 -9.89 8.18
CA ILE A 113 11.42 -9.60 6.81
C ILE A 113 12.52 -8.54 6.76
N LEU A 114 12.64 -7.70 7.80
CA LEU A 114 13.64 -6.62 7.86
C LEU A 114 14.80 -6.95 8.80
N LYS A 115 14.85 -8.14 9.41
CA LYS A 115 16.00 -8.54 10.25
C LYS A 115 17.25 -8.66 9.39
N PRO A 116 18.45 -8.34 9.94
CA PRO A 116 19.71 -8.50 9.22
C PRO A 116 19.90 -9.88 8.58
N GLU A 117 19.42 -10.95 9.24
CA GLU A 117 19.50 -12.33 8.75
C GLU A 117 18.67 -12.51 7.48
N ALA A 118 17.43 -12.00 7.45
CA ALA A 118 16.57 -12.04 6.27
C ALA A 118 17.14 -11.18 5.13
N LEU A 119 17.65 -9.99 5.44
CA LEU A 119 18.27 -9.11 4.44
C LEU A 119 19.48 -9.77 3.76
N LYS A 120 20.32 -10.50 4.51
CA LYS A 120 21.44 -11.27 3.94
C LYS A 120 20.97 -12.33 2.94
N GLN A 121 19.83 -12.98 3.20
CA GLN A 121 19.24 -13.95 2.28
C GLN A 121 18.71 -13.30 1.00
N TYR A 122 18.37 -12.01 1.02
CA TYR A 122 17.88 -11.30 -0.16
C TYR A 122 19.00 -10.83 -1.09
N ILE A 123 20.22 -10.67 -0.60
CA ILE A 123 21.36 -10.16 -1.39
C ILE A 123 21.60 -10.97 -2.67
N PRO A 124 21.67 -12.32 -2.66
CA PRO A 124 21.87 -13.10 -3.88
C PRO A 124 20.73 -12.92 -4.89
N VAL A 125 19.49 -12.82 -4.41
CA VAL A 125 18.30 -12.60 -5.25
C VAL A 125 18.37 -11.21 -5.90
N MET A 126 18.75 -10.19 -5.13
CA MET A 126 18.93 -8.82 -5.61
C MET A 126 20.04 -8.70 -6.65
N ASP A 127 21.21 -9.31 -6.41
CA ASP A 127 22.33 -9.28 -7.36
C ASP A 127 21.96 -9.96 -8.68
N ALA A 128 21.41 -11.18 -8.62
CA ALA A 128 20.98 -11.92 -9.80
C ALA A 128 19.92 -11.16 -10.61
N LEU A 129 18.86 -10.66 -9.95
CA LEU A 129 17.82 -9.89 -10.63
C LEU A 129 18.36 -8.56 -11.18
N SER A 130 19.29 -7.90 -10.49
CA SER A 130 19.88 -6.64 -10.98
C SER A 130 20.63 -6.85 -12.28
N ARG A 131 21.45 -7.91 -12.37
CA ARG A 131 22.19 -8.25 -13.58
C ARG A 131 21.24 -8.56 -14.73
N GLU A 132 20.28 -9.45 -14.50
CA GLU A 132 19.26 -9.83 -15.49
C GLU A 132 18.49 -8.60 -16.01
N HIS A 133 18.07 -7.72 -15.11
CA HIS A 133 17.31 -6.52 -15.45
C HIS A 133 18.15 -5.51 -16.26
N LEU A 134 19.43 -5.31 -15.90
CA LEU A 134 20.33 -4.43 -16.64
C LEU A 134 20.65 -4.98 -18.04
N GLU A 135 20.90 -6.28 -18.16
CA GLU A 135 21.16 -6.94 -19.44
C GLU A 135 19.96 -6.90 -20.37
N ARG A 136 18.75 -7.13 -19.82
CA ARG A 136 17.51 -7.18 -20.60
C ARG A 136 16.97 -5.80 -20.99
N GLU A 137 16.99 -4.84 -20.06
CA GLU A 137 16.22 -3.60 -20.21
C GLU A 137 17.10 -2.36 -20.42
N TRP A 138 18.38 -2.39 -20.00
CA TRP A 138 19.25 -1.22 -20.04
C TRP A 138 20.29 -1.31 -21.15
N THR A 139 21.09 -2.38 -21.14
CA THR A 139 22.21 -2.60 -22.08
C THR A 139 21.83 -2.50 -23.56
N PRO A 140 20.65 -3.00 -24.00
CA PRO A 140 20.25 -2.91 -25.41
C PRO A 140 19.81 -1.49 -25.84
N ASN A 141 19.60 -0.57 -24.89
CA ASN A 141 18.98 0.72 -25.12
C ASN A 141 19.97 1.87 -24.91
N ALA A 142 20.19 2.69 -25.95
CA ALA A 142 21.05 3.87 -25.84
C ALA A 142 20.49 4.96 -24.91
N VAL A 143 19.16 5.01 -24.77
CA VAL A 143 18.45 5.93 -23.88
C VAL A 143 17.45 5.14 -23.05
N VAL A 144 17.51 5.33 -21.73
CA VAL A 144 16.70 4.58 -20.77
C VAL A 144 15.79 5.50 -19.98
N LYS A 145 14.50 5.14 -19.88
CA LYS A 145 13.57 5.77 -18.94
C LYS A 145 13.71 5.08 -17.58
N VAL A 146 14.54 5.66 -16.71
CA VAL A 146 14.90 5.06 -15.41
C VAL A 146 13.66 4.77 -14.56
N PHE A 147 12.74 5.73 -14.42
CA PHE A 147 11.61 5.59 -13.50
C PHE A 147 10.67 4.40 -13.78
N PRO A 148 10.18 4.17 -15.03
CA PRO A 148 9.42 2.97 -15.36
C PRO A 148 10.19 1.66 -15.11
N LEU A 149 11.49 1.63 -15.45
CA LEU A 149 12.30 0.42 -15.27
C LEU A 149 12.59 0.14 -13.80
N SER A 150 12.87 1.15 -12.98
CA SER A 150 13.01 1.01 -11.54
C SER A 150 11.74 0.47 -10.88
N LYS A 151 10.56 0.96 -11.31
CA LYS A 151 9.27 0.41 -10.86
C LYS A 151 9.12 -1.07 -11.23
N LYS A 152 9.44 -1.44 -12.47
CA LYS A 152 9.40 -2.83 -12.94
C LYS A 152 10.34 -3.72 -12.12
N TYR A 153 11.60 -3.29 -11.96
CA TYR A 153 12.61 -3.99 -11.16
C TYR A 153 12.14 -4.25 -9.73
N THR A 154 11.62 -3.22 -9.05
CA THR A 154 11.23 -3.37 -7.65
C THR A 154 9.97 -4.19 -7.45
N PHE A 155 9.01 -4.11 -8.38
CA PHE A 155 7.87 -5.02 -8.36
C PHE A 155 8.32 -6.47 -8.52
N GLU A 156 9.19 -6.73 -9.50
CA GLU A 156 9.75 -8.06 -9.75
C GLU A 156 10.52 -8.58 -8.53
N LEU A 157 11.35 -7.73 -7.92
CA LEU A 157 12.07 -8.06 -6.70
C LEU A 157 11.12 -8.42 -5.54
N ALA A 158 10.05 -7.64 -5.36
CA ALA A 158 9.05 -7.90 -4.33
C ALA A 158 8.32 -9.23 -4.57
N CYS A 159 7.99 -9.57 -5.82
CA CYS A 159 7.43 -10.88 -6.17
C CYS A 159 8.40 -12.02 -5.84
N ARG A 160 9.69 -11.88 -6.18
CA ARG A 160 10.70 -12.92 -5.88
C ARG A 160 10.90 -13.10 -4.37
N ILE A 161 11.03 -12.01 -3.61
CA ILE A 161 11.29 -12.07 -2.16
C ILE A 161 10.05 -12.52 -1.38
N PHE A 162 8.87 -11.96 -1.69
CA PHE A 162 7.67 -12.21 -0.89
C PHE A 162 6.91 -13.46 -1.31
N LEU A 163 6.91 -13.80 -2.61
CA LEU A 163 6.10 -14.89 -3.15
C LEU A 163 6.93 -16.06 -3.68
N GLY A 164 8.25 -15.90 -3.82
CA GLY A 164 9.09 -16.89 -4.49
C GLY A 164 8.79 -17.04 -5.98
N VAL A 165 8.08 -16.08 -6.57
CA VAL A 165 7.67 -16.15 -7.98
C VAL A 165 8.79 -15.60 -8.87
N VAL A 166 9.29 -16.45 -9.77
CA VAL A 166 10.33 -16.09 -10.74
C VAL A 166 9.85 -16.08 -12.20
N ASP A 167 8.70 -16.70 -12.48
CA ASP A 167 8.13 -16.75 -13.84
C ASP A 167 7.69 -15.35 -14.29
N PRO A 168 8.28 -14.78 -15.35
CA PRO A 168 7.95 -13.45 -15.85
C PRO A 168 6.46 -13.27 -16.20
N GLU A 169 5.78 -14.32 -16.67
CA GLU A 169 4.37 -14.24 -17.04
C GLU A 169 3.47 -14.15 -15.81
N VAL A 170 3.79 -14.88 -14.73
CA VAL A 170 3.08 -14.76 -13.45
C VAL A 170 3.31 -13.37 -12.85
N ILE A 171 4.55 -12.88 -12.89
CA ILE A 171 4.90 -11.54 -12.38
C ILE A 171 4.13 -10.46 -13.15
N LYS A 172 4.02 -10.60 -14.47
CA LYS A 172 3.25 -9.68 -15.31
C LYS A 172 1.75 -9.71 -15.00
N ARG A 173 1.17 -10.90 -14.79
CA ARG A 173 -0.24 -11.05 -14.37
C ARG A 173 -0.54 -10.44 -13.00
N LEU A 174 0.47 -10.23 -12.15
CA LEU A 174 0.36 -9.41 -10.95
C LEU A 174 0.62 -7.91 -11.23
N ALA A 175 1.68 -7.58 -11.97
CA ALA A 175 2.16 -6.21 -12.15
C ALA A 175 1.17 -5.31 -12.89
N ASP A 176 0.57 -5.82 -13.97
CA ASP A 176 -0.36 -5.05 -14.81
C ASP A 176 -1.62 -4.63 -14.02
N PRO A 177 -2.36 -5.56 -13.37
CA PRO A 177 -3.52 -5.17 -12.57
C PRO A 177 -3.14 -4.42 -11.29
N PHE A 178 -1.95 -4.64 -10.73
CA PHE A 178 -1.46 -3.88 -9.58
C PHE A 178 -1.18 -2.40 -9.93
N THR A 179 -0.61 -2.15 -11.11
CA THR A 179 -0.44 -0.80 -11.64
C THR A 179 -1.80 -0.12 -11.80
N LEU A 180 -2.77 -0.83 -12.40
CA LEU A 180 -4.15 -0.35 -12.53
C LEU A 180 -4.80 -0.03 -11.17
N ALA A 181 -4.56 -0.87 -10.16
CA ALA A 181 -5.03 -0.68 -8.80
C ALA A 181 -4.45 0.58 -8.15
N THR A 182 -3.14 0.78 -8.26
CA THR A 182 -2.42 1.85 -7.57
C THR A 182 -2.57 3.22 -8.24
N GLU A 183 -2.72 3.29 -9.56
CA GLU A 183 -2.94 4.56 -10.27
C GLU A 183 -4.26 5.25 -9.89
N GLY A 184 -5.33 4.48 -9.67
CA GLY A 184 -6.61 5.02 -9.24
C GLY A 184 -6.82 5.08 -7.73
N LEU A 185 -5.84 4.63 -6.94
CA LEU A 185 -5.96 4.45 -5.49
C LEU A 185 -6.19 5.76 -4.72
N PHE A 186 -5.55 6.84 -5.18
CA PHE A 186 -5.67 8.18 -4.59
C PHE A 186 -6.63 9.09 -5.37
N SER A 187 -7.43 8.53 -6.28
CA SER A 187 -8.41 9.31 -7.05
C SER A 187 -9.70 9.53 -6.24
N VAL A 188 -10.55 10.42 -6.74
CA VAL A 188 -11.88 10.65 -6.15
C VAL A 188 -12.67 9.33 -6.14
N PRO A 189 -13.24 8.90 -5.00
CA PRO A 189 -13.81 7.56 -4.82
C PRO A 189 -15.20 7.40 -5.46
N ILE A 190 -15.27 7.61 -6.78
CA ILE A 190 -16.50 7.47 -7.59
C ILE A 190 -16.37 6.22 -8.45
N ASP A 191 -17.12 5.19 -8.10
CA ASP A 191 -17.10 3.88 -8.76
C ASP A 191 -18.07 3.85 -9.96
N LEU A 192 -17.73 4.57 -11.02
CA LEU A 192 -18.47 4.61 -12.27
C LEU A 192 -17.60 4.13 -13.45
N PRO A 193 -18.16 3.47 -14.46
CA PRO A 193 -17.40 3.05 -15.64
C PRO A 193 -16.57 4.20 -16.24
N GLY A 194 -15.27 3.98 -16.44
CA GLY A 194 -14.35 4.96 -17.02
C GLY A 194 -13.60 5.85 -16.00
N THR A 195 -14.01 5.87 -14.73
CA THR A 195 -13.27 6.62 -13.69
C THR A 195 -11.97 5.90 -13.31
N ALA A 196 -11.00 6.66 -12.80
CA ALA A 196 -9.76 6.10 -12.26
C ALA A 196 -10.03 5.15 -11.08
N TYR A 197 -10.96 5.52 -10.19
CA TYR A 197 -11.34 4.68 -9.05
C TYR A 197 -11.99 3.36 -9.47
N ASN A 198 -12.87 3.35 -10.48
CA ASN A 198 -13.44 2.10 -11.01
C ASN A 198 -12.37 1.18 -11.59
N ARG A 199 -11.36 1.74 -12.28
CA ARG A 199 -10.20 0.98 -12.74
C ARG A 199 -9.41 0.40 -11.57
N ALA A 200 -9.22 1.16 -10.50
CA ALA A 200 -8.52 0.68 -9.31
C ALA A 200 -9.23 -0.51 -8.65
N ILE A 201 -10.56 -0.46 -8.53
CA ILE A 201 -11.40 -1.55 -8.01
C ILE A 201 -11.22 -2.82 -8.86
N LYS A 202 -11.26 -2.68 -10.18
CA LYS A 202 -11.05 -3.79 -11.11
C LYS A 202 -9.65 -4.38 -11.01
N GLY A 203 -8.62 -3.53 -10.99
CA GLY A 203 -7.23 -3.94 -10.82
C GLY A 203 -7.02 -4.70 -9.52
N GLY A 204 -7.51 -4.18 -8.40
CA GLY A 204 -7.41 -4.86 -7.11
C GLY A 204 -8.12 -6.21 -7.09
N LYS A 205 -9.29 -6.34 -7.74
CA LYS A 205 -9.97 -7.64 -7.90
C LYS A 205 -9.09 -8.65 -8.65
N MET A 206 -8.47 -8.24 -9.74
CA MET A 206 -7.58 -9.11 -10.53
C MET A 206 -6.34 -9.53 -9.73
N VAL A 207 -5.71 -8.58 -8.99
CA VAL A 207 -4.58 -8.89 -8.09
C VAL A 207 -4.97 -9.94 -7.06
N ARG A 208 -6.12 -9.75 -6.39
CA ARG A 208 -6.63 -10.71 -5.40
C ARG A 208 -6.85 -12.10 -6.00
N GLN A 209 -7.39 -12.17 -7.22
CA GLN A 209 -7.59 -13.45 -7.90
C GLN A 209 -6.28 -14.17 -8.20
N GLU A 210 -5.28 -13.47 -8.75
CA GLU A 210 -3.97 -14.07 -9.05
C GLU A 210 -3.25 -14.50 -7.76
N LEU A 211 -3.29 -13.68 -6.70
CA LEU A 211 -2.72 -14.04 -5.40
C LEU A 211 -3.38 -15.26 -4.79
N MET A 212 -4.70 -15.40 -4.89
CA MET A 212 -5.39 -16.59 -4.40
C MET A 212 -4.94 -17.86 -5.13
N THR A 213 -4.65 -17.79 -6.42
CA THR A 213 -4.07 -18.92 -7.18
C THR A 213 -2.69 -19.28 -6.63
N ILE A 214 -1.79 -18.29 -6.52
CA ILE A 214 -0.42 -18.47 -6.01
C ILE A 214 -0.42 -19.05 -4.59
N ILE A 215 -1.28 -18.54 -3.71
CA ILE A 215 -1.40 -18.99 -2.31
C ILE A 215 -1.86 -20.45 -2.24
N LYS A 216 -2.86 -20.83 -3.04
CA LYS A 216 -3.39 -22.20 -3.06
C LYS A 216 -2.36 -23.20 -3.60
N ASP A 217 -1.70 -22.84 -4.69
CA ASP A 217 -0.65 -23.67 -5.28
C ASP A 217 0.48 -23.88 -4.27
N ARG A 218 0.94 -22.81 -3.61
CA ARG A 218 1.96 -22.91 -2.57
C ARG A 218 1.51 -23.77 -1.38
N ARG A 219 0.27 -23.61 -0.92
CA ARG A 219 -0.27 -24.40 0.20
C ARG A 219 -0.25 -25.90 -0.14
N LYS A 220 -0.60 -26.26 -1.38
CA LYS A 220 -0.53 -27.63 -1.88
C LYS A 220 0.91 -28.15 -1.91
N GLU A 221 1.86 -27.37 -2.43
CA GLU A 221 3.28 -27.75 -2.48
C GLU A 221 3.85 -28.03 -1.08
N LEU A 222 3.52 -27.21 -0.09
CA LEU A 222 3.98 -27.39 1.30
C LEU A 222 3.41 -28.67 1.93
N MET A 223 2.17 -29.04 1.61
CA MET A 223 1.57 -30.29 2.09
C MET A 223 2.22 -31.53 1.47
N GLU A 224 2.70 -31.42 0.22
CA GLU A 224 3.28 -32.55 -0.52
C GLU A 224 4.77 -32.76 -0.25
N LYS A 225 5.56 -31.69 -0.06
CA LYS A 225 7.04 -31.77 -0.09
C LYS A 225 7.72 -31.84 1.28
N ASN A 226 7.03 -31.55 2.39
CA ASN A 226 7.62 -31.52 3.75
C ASN A 226 8.89 -30.64 3.87
N GLU A 227 9.19 -29.78 2.90
CA GLU A 227 10.37 -28.91 2.87
C GLU A 227 10.08 -27.61 3.59
N THR A 228 10.86 -27.34 4.65
CA THR A 228 10.74 -26.13 5.49
C THR A 228 11.99 -25.26 5.49
N GLU A 229 13.11 -25.71 4.88
CA GLU A 229 14.42 -25.09 5.11
C GLU A 229 14.69 -23.80 4.32
N HIS A 230 13.96 -23.52 3.23
CA HIS A 230 14.15 -22.30 2.41
C HIS A 230 12.81 -21.64 2.02
N ALA A 231 11.93 -21.47 3.01
CA ALA A 231 10.62 -20.87 2.82
C ALA A 231 10.71 -19.35 2.56
N ASP A 232 10.23 -18.89 1.40
CA ASP A 232 9.94 -17.47 1.19
C ASP A 232 8.86 -16.95 2.15
N LEU A 233 8.57 -15.65 2.10
CA LEU A 233 7.64 -15.03 3.05
C LEU A 233 6.24 -15.64 2.99
N LEU A 234 5.71 -15.92 1.80
CA LEU A 234 4.41 -16.57 1.64
C LEU A 234 4.38 -17.93 2.34
N SER A 235 5.43 -18.73 2.15
CA SER A 235 5.55 -20.03 2.84
C SER A 235 5.59 -19.86 4.36
N LYS A 236 6.29 -18.85 4.88
CA LYS A 236 6.28 -18.55 6.33
C LYS A 236 4.88 -18.10 6.80
N MET A 237 4.18 -17.25 6.05
CA MET A 237 2.82 -16.80 6.37
C MET A 237 1.81 -17.95 6.42
N LEU A 238 1.98 -18.96 5.56
CA LEU A 238 1.14 -20.15 5.52
C LEU A 238 1.33 -21.07 6.74
N LEU A 239 2.49 -21.00 7.40
CA LEU A 239 2.87 -21.87 8.53
C LEU A 239 2.73 -21.20 9.90
N VAL A 240 2.53 -19.88 9.96
CA VAL A 240 2.34 -19.17 11.23
C VAL A 240 0.89 -19.23 11.69
N THR A 241 0.72 -19.42 13.00
CA THR A 241 -0.57 -19.42 13.68
C THR A 241 -0.77 -18.14 14.49
N ASN A 242 -2.02 -17.76 14.71
CA ASN A 242 -2.39 -16.65 15.58
C ASN A 242 -2.28 -17.05 17.08
N GLU A 243 -2.61 -16.12 17.98
CA GLU A 243 -2.58 -16.33 19.44
C GLU A 243 -3.46 -17.49 19.92
N ASN A 244 -4.48 -17.86 19.14
CA ASN A 244 -5.38 -18.98 19.42
C ASN A 244 -4.92 -20.30 18.78
N GLY A 245 -3.72 -20.33 18.18
CA GLY A 245 -3.18 -21.50 17.48
C GLY A 245 -3.83 -21.79 16.12
N GLN A 246 -4.60 -20.86 15.56
CA GLN A 246 -5.26 -21.03 14.26
C GLN A 246 -4.40 -20.45 13.13
N PHE A 247 -4.33 -21.16 11.99
CA PHE A 247 -3.70 -20.65 10.78
C PHE A 247 -4.52 -19.53 10.15
N TYR A 248 -3.83 -18.61 9.48
CA TYR A 248 -4.48 -17.55 8.71
C TYR A 248 -5.16 -18.09 7.44
N SER A 249 -6.30 -17.50 7.10
CA SER A 249 -6.99 -17.77 5.85
C SER A 249 -6.22 -17.24 4.65
N ASP A 250 -6.45 -17.84 3.48
CA ASP A 250 -5.82 -17.39 2.23
C ASP A 250 -6.15 -15.92 1.91
N MET A 251 -7.35 -15.45 2.27
CA MET A 251 -7.75 -14.04 2.10
C MET A 251 -6.95 -13.10 3.00
N GLU A 252 -6.72 -13.49 4.27
CA GLU A 252 -5.88 -12.70 5.19
C GLU A 252 -4.44 -12.63 4.69
N ILE A 253 -3.88 -13.77 4.24
CA ILE A 253 -2.53 -13.83 3.67
C ILE A 253 -2.44 -12.95 2.43
N SER A 254 -3.41 -13.05 1.51
CA SER A 254 -3.49 -12.22 0.32
C SER A 254 -3.55 -10.72 0.65
N ASN A 255 -4.36 -10.31 1.63
CA ASN A 255 -4.44 -8.91 2.04
C ASN A 255 -3.11 -8.39 2.61
N ASN A 256 -2.38 -9.22 3.35
CA ASN A 256 -1.08 -8.85 3.90
C ASN A 256 -0.02 -8.70 2.80
N ILE A 257 0.01 -9.62 1.82
CA ILE A 257 0.87 -9.53 0.65
C ILE A 257 0.59 -8.24 -0.13
N ILE A 258 -0.68 -7.89 -0.38
CA ILE A 258 -1.05 -6.65 -1.05
C ILE A 258 -0.50 -5.44 -0.27
N GLY A 259 -0.61 -5.44 1.06
CA GLY A 259 -0.02 -4.41 1.91
C GLY A 259 1.50 -4.25 1.74
N LEU A 260 2.23 -5.37 1.66
CA LEU A 260 3.68 -5.37 1.44
C LEU A 260 4.05 -4.88 0.05
N LEU A 261 3.34 -5.33 -0.99
CA LEU A 261 3.54 -4.87 -2.36
C LEU A 261 3.30 -3.36 -2.49
N VAL A 262 2.23 -2.84 -1.88
CA VAL A 262 1.94 -1.39 -1.86
C VAL A 262 3.06 -0.62 -1.17
N ALA A 263 3.53 -1.10 -0.01
CA ALA A 263 4.61 -0.45 0.73
C ALA A 263 5.92 -0.42 -0.08
N SER A 264 6.25 -1.52 -0.76
CA SER A 264 7.48 -1.61 -1.57
C SER A 264 7.52 -0.60 -2.72
N LEU A 265 6.38 -0.32 -3.35
CA LEU A 265 6.29 0.61 -4.48
C LEU A 265 6.14 2.08 -4.07
N GLN A 266 5.46 2.36 -2.94
CA GLN A 266 5.27 3.73 -2.46
C GLN A 266 6.56 4.36 -1.94
N ALA A 267 7.46 3.55 -1.34
CA ALA A 267 8.76 4.02 -0.87
C ALA A 267 9.61 4.67 -1.99
N GLN A 268 9.39 4.28 -3.24
CA GLN A 268 10.15 4.77 -4.39
C GLN A 268 9.55 5.99 -5.08
N GLN A 269 8.28 6.33 -4.82
CA GLN A 269 7.66 7.53 -5.37
C GLN A 269 8.05 8.82 -4.62
N SER A 270 8.70 8.68 -3.46
CA SER A 270 9.02 9.76 -2.55
C SER A 270 10.30 10.57 -2.83
N PRO A 271 11.36 10.08 -3.54
CA PRO A 271 12.56 10.89 -3.77
C PRO A 271 12.53 11.78 -5.03
N LEU A 272 11.50 11.70 -5.87
CA LEU A 272 11.49 12.33 -7.21
C LEU A 272 10.37 13.36 -7.44
N SER A 273 9.76 13.89 -6.37
CA SER A 273 8.81 15.01 -6.46
C SER A 273 9.31 16.23 -5.70
#